data_AF-A0A6H2H2U2-F1
#
_entry.id   AF-A0A6H2H2U2-F1
#
_cell.length_a   1.000
_cell.length_b   1.000
_cell.length_c   1.000
_cell.angle_alpha   90.00
_cell.angle_beta   90.00
_cell.angle_gamma   90.00
#
_symmetry.space_group_name_H-M   'P 1'
#
loop_
_entity.id
_entity.type
_entity.pdbx_description
1 polymer ?
#
loop_
_entity_poly.entity_id
_entity_poly.type
_entity_poly.pdbx_seq_one_letter_code
_entity_poly.pdbx_strand_id
1 'polypeptide(L)'
;MESAADSTKIAEGRRERRAVRLILLALAAVLTAGFGSLLSPQLAIRADLLLKLHPQAALLAEIRQTHIVYRGMRYYGIDRGRDRQTGNSLNGFYVRKVGPLHFVKASGAP
;
A
#
# COMPACT_ATOMS: atom_id res chain seq x y z
N MET A 1 45.80 2.17 -19.88
CA MET A 1 44.53 1.39 -19.83
C MET A 1 43.81 1.55 -18.48
N GLU A 2 43.91 2.71 -17.81
CA GLU A 2 43.45 2.91 -16.42
C GLU A 2 42.01 3.48 -16.31
N SER A 3 41.51 4.10 -17.38
CA SER A 3 40.25 4.87 -17.38
C SER A 3 38.97 4.01 -17.34
N ALA A 4 39.03 2.77 -17.85
CA ALA A 4 37.86 1.89 -17.94
C ALA A 4 37.49 1.22 -16.61
N ALA A 5 38.49 0.85 -15.79
CA ALA A 5 38.29 0.17 -14.52
C ALA A 5 37.80 1.12 -13.40
N ASP A 6 38.15 2.41 -13.49
CA ASP A 6 37.70 3.43 -12.55
C ASP A 6 36.23 3.84 -12.84
N SER A 7 35.89 3.94 -14.13
CA SER A 7 34.52 4.23 -14.59
C SER A 7 33.50 3.15 -14.18
N THR A 8 33.88 1.87 -14.18
CA THR A 8 33.02 0.77 -13.74
C THR A 8 32.81 0.77 -12.23
N LYS A 9 33.85 0.99 -11.42
CA LYS A 9 33.73 1.10 -9.96
C LYS A 9 32.83 2.26 -9.52
N ILE A 10 32.93 3.41 -10.20
CA ILE A 10 32.06 4.57 -9.92
C ILE A 10 30.59 4.27 -10.29
N ALA A 11 30.36 3.54 -11.39
CA ALA A 11 29.02 3.13 -11.81
C ALA A 11 28.37 2.12 -10.84
N GLU A 12 29.15 1.16 -10.34
CA GLU A 12 28.72 0.19 -9.32
C GLU A 12 28.38 0.89 -8.00
N GLY A 13 29.27 1.74 -7.48
CA GLY A 13 29.00 2.49 -6.25
C GLY A 13 27.78 3.42 -6.36
N ARG A 14 27.48 3.94 -7.55
CA ARG A 14 26.25 4.73 -7.80
C ARG A 14 25.00 3.84 -7.86
N ARG A 15 25.10 2.61 -8.38
CA ARG A 15 24.01 1.61 -8.37
C ARG A 15 23.72 1.08 -6.97
N GLU A 16 24.75 0.77 -6.17
CA GLU A 16 24.59 0.32 -4.78
C GLU A 16 23.90 1.37 -3.93
N ARG A 17 24.34 2.63 -4.00
CA ARG A 17 23.68 3.74 -3.27
C ARG A 17 22.22 3.92 -3.69
N ARG A 18 21.88 3.68 -4.96
CA ARG A 18 20.50 3.70 -5.45
C ARG A 18 19.70 2.52 -4.90
N ALA A 19 20.26 1.31 -4.95
CA ALA A 19 19.62 0.11 -4.42
C ALA A 19 19.35 0.22 -2.91
N VAL A 20 20.34 0.65 -2.12
CA VAL A 20 20.19 0.88 -0.68
C VAL A 20 19.10 1.92 -0.39
N ARG A 21 19.05 3.02 -1.14
CA ARG A 21 17.99 4.03 -0.99
C ARG A 21 16.61 3.45 -1.31
N LEU A 22 16.48 2.65 -2.37
CA LEU A 22 15.21 2.00 -2.72
C LEU A 22 14.77 1.00 -1.65
N ILE A 23 15.70 0.22 -1.09
CA ILE A 23 15.43 -0.71 0.01
C ILE A 23 14.95 0.05 1.25
N LEU A 24 15.64 1.13 1.64
CA LEU A 24 15.25 1.97 2.76
C LEU A 24 13.88 2.62 2.55
N LEU A 25 13.59 3.09 1.34
CA LEU A 25 12.28 3.64 0.99
C LEU A 25 11.18 2.58 1.06
N ALA A 26 11.44 1.36 0.56
CA ALA A 26 10.49 0.25 0.66
C ALA A 26 10.24 -0.13 2.13
N LEU A 27 11.30 -0.19 2.95
CA LEU A 27 11.18 -0.49 4.38
C LEU A 27 10.38 0.60 5.12
N ALA A 28 10.67 1.87 4.84
CA ALA A 28 9.92 2.99 5.40
C ALA A 28 8.44 2.95 4.96
N ALA A 29 8.14 2.60 3.71
CA ALA A 29 6.78 2.45 3.22
C ALA A 29 6.03 1.32 3.94
N VAL A 30 6.67 0.18 4.19
CA VAL A 30 6.10 -0.94 4.95
C VAL A 30 5.85 -0.56 6.41
N LEU A 31 6.80 0.11 7.06
CA LEU A 31 6.65 0.57 8.44
C LEU A 31 5.54 1.62 8.56
N THR A 32 5.47 2.56 7.62
CA THR A 32 4.43 3.60 7.59
C THR A 32 3.05 2.99 7.32
N ALA A 33 2.97 1.99 6.43
CA ALA A 33 1.76 1.22 6.18
C ALA A 33 1.29 0.47 7.43
N GLY A 34 2.22 -0.22 8.12
CA GLY A 34 1.96 -0.89 9.39
C GLY A 34 1.47 0.08 10.47
N PHE A 35 2.13 1.24 10.61
CA PHE A 35 1.75 2.24 11.59
C PHE A 35 0.42 2.92 11.26
N GLY A 36 0.14 3.17 9.97
CA GLY A 36 -1.15 3.68 9.49
C GLY A 36 -2.32 2.76 9.88
N SER A 37 -2.08 1.44 9.92
CA SER A 37 -3.07 0.47 10.38
C SER A 37 -3.44 0.59 11.87
N LEU A 38 -2.61 1.26 12.68
CA LEU A 38 -2.92 1.52 14.09
C LEU A 38 -3.85 2.72 14.29
N LEU A 39 -3.74 3.72 13.41
CA LEU A 39 -4.35 5.04 13.62
C LEU A 39 -5.80 5.09 13.14
N SER A 40 -6.12 4.50 11.99
CA SER A 40 -7.50 4.48 11.49
C SER A 40 -7.72 3.37 10.45
N PRO A 41 -8.97 2.88 10.32
CA PRO A 41 -9.33 1.94 9.26
C PRO A 41 -9.11 2.52 7.85
N GLN A 42 -9.27 3.83 7.67
CA GLN A 42 -9.05 4.50 6.38
C GLN A 42 -7.56 4.50 6.00
N LEU A 43 -6.67 4.78 6.95
CA LEU A 43 -5.23 4.72 6.71
C LEU A 43 -4.77 3.28 6.42
N ALA A 44 -5.34 2.31 7.13
CA ALA A 44 -5.08 0.89 6.87
C ALA A 44 -5.44 0.51 5.42
N ILE A 45 -6.59 0.96 4.93
CA ILE A 45 -7.04 0.70 3.55
C ILE A 45 -6.12 1.40 2.54
N ARG A 46 -5.76 2.67 2.78
CA ARG A 46 -4.84 3.41 1.88
C ARG A 46 -3.48 2.75 1.80
N ALA A 47 -2.96 2.28 2.93
CA ALA A 47 -1.73 1.51 3.00
C ALA A 47 -1.81 0.20 2.21
N ASP A 48 -2.88 -0.58 2.38
CA ASP A 48 -3.13 -1.81 1.61
C ASP A 48 -3.20 -1.54 0.09
N LEU A 49 -3.87 -0.46 -0.31
CA LEU A 49 -3.94 -0.01 -1.71
C LEU A 49 -2.57 0.38 -2.27
N LEU A 50 -1.73 1.08 -1.51
CA LEU A 50 -0.36 1.42 -1.95
C LEU A 50 0.47 0.15 -2.14
N LEU A 51 0.40 -0.79 -1.20
CA LEU A 51 1.11 -2.07 -1.28
C LEU A 51 0.65 -2.90 -2.49
N LYS A 52 -0.63 -2.84 -2.84
CA LYS A 52 -1.19 -3.47 -4.04
C LYS A 52 -0.99 -2.66 -5.33
N LEU A 53 -0.16 -1.61 -5.29
CA LEU A 53 0.16 -0.77 -6.43
C LEU A 53 -1.06 -0.05 -7.05
N HIS A 54 -1.97 0.40 -6.18
CA HIS A 54 -3.11 1.26 -6.51
C HIS A 54 -2.96 2.68 -5.95
N PRO A 55 -1.95 3.46 -6.39
CA PRO A 55 -1.64 4.77 -5.81
C PRO A 55 -2.76 5.79 -6.01
N GLN A 56 -3.48 5.74 -7.13
CA GLN A 56 -4.60 6.65 -7.39
C GLN A 56 -5.75 6.45 -6.41
N ALA A 57 -6.14 5.18 -6.17
CA ALA A 57 -7.18 4.85 -5.19
C ALA A 57 -6.71 5.17 -3.76
N ALA A 58 -5.45 4.88 -3.44
CA ALA A 58 -4.90 5.16 -2.11
C ALA A 58 -4.88 6.64 -1.74
N LEU A 59 -4.71 7.54 -2.72
CA LEU A 59 -4.59 8.98 -2.47
C LEU A 59 -5.91 9.72 -2.66
N LEU A 60 -6.62 9.43 -3.75
CA LEU A 60 -7.75 10.26 -4.20
C LEU A 60 -9.11 9.70 -3.87
N ALA A 61 -9.19 8.45 -3.42
CA ALA A 61 -10.47 7.85 -3.11
C ALA A 61 -11.02 8.34 -1.78
N GLU A 62 -12.33 8.53 -1.76
CA GLU A 62 -13.10 8.71 -0.56
C GLU A 62 -13.43 7.34 0.03
N ILE A 63 -13.07 7.15 1.29
CA ILE A 63 -13.26 5.89 2.02
C ILE A 63 -14.28 6.14 3.11
N ARG A 64 -15.51 5.66 2.92
CA ARG A 64 -16.63 5.89 3.82
C ARG A 64 -16.95 4.63 4.62
N GLN A 65 -17.08 4.79 5.93
CA GLN A 65 -17.60 3.71 6.77
C GLN A 65 -19.08 3.49 6.44
N THR A 66 -19.47 2.22 6.32
CA THR A 66 -20.88 1.84 6.16
C THR A 66 -21.40 1.18 7.44
N HIS A 67 -22.70 0.94 7.49
CA HIS A 67 -23.35 0.17 8.57
C HIS A 67 -23.22 -1.35 8.38
N ILE A 68 -22.61 -1.83 7.28
CA ILE A 68 -22.50 -3.24 6.96
C ILE A 68 -21.40 -3.89 7.82
N VAL A 69 -21.76 -4.98 8.50
CA VAL A 69 -20.84 -5.78 9.31
C VAL A 69 -20.98 -7.25 8.93
N TYR A 70 -19.86 -7.90 8.61
CA TYR A 70 -19.83 -9.32 8.28
C TYR A 70 -18.73 -10.03 9.06
N ARG A 71 -19.10 -11.07 9.84
CA ARG A 71 -18.17 -11.86 10.67
C ARG A 71 -17.23 -10.99 11.54
N GLY A 72 -17.77 -9.93 12.14
CA GLY A 72 -16.99 -9.00 12.99
C GLY A 72 -16.09 -8.02 12.22
N MET A 73 -16.22 -7.94 10.90
CA MET A 73 -15.52 -6.98 10.05
C MET A 73 -16.48 -5.87 9.61
N ARG A 74 -16.05 -4.62 9.71
CA ARG A 74 -16.83 -3.46 9.22
C ARG A 74 -16.49 -3.20 7.76
N TYR A 75 -17.49 -2.91 6.95
CA TYR A 75 -17.30 -2.61 5.54
C TYR A 75 -17.09 -1.10 5.31
N TYR A 76 -16.09 -0.79 4.50
CA TYR A 76 -15.76 0.56 4.05
C TYR A 76 -15.89 0.61 2.53
N GLY A 77 -16.80 1.45 2.04
CA GLY A 77 -16.97 1.70 0.61
C GLY A 77 -15.86 2.63 0.09
N ILE A 78 -15.52 2.47 -1.18
CA ILE A 78 -14.58 3.33 -1.88
C ILE A 78 -15.21 3.79 -3.20
N ASP A 79 -15.13 5.08 -3.49
CA ASP A 79 -15.75 5.70 -4.68
C ASP A 79 -14.86 5.62 -5.93
N ARG A 80 -13.55 5.54 -5.73
CA ARG A 80 -12.52 5.59 -6.78
C ARG A 80 -11.49 4.51 -6.59
N GLY A 81 -11.63 3.44 -7.36
CA GLY A 81 -10.61 2.41 -7.43
C GLY A 81 -10.99 1.39 -8.47
N ARG A 82 -10.04 1.01 -9.33
CA ARG A 82 -10.18 -0.16 -10.19
C ARG A 82 -9.13 -1.18 -9.83
N ASP A 83 -9.56 -2.42 -9.73
CA ASP A 83 -8.67 -3.56 -9.64
C ASP A 83 -7.84 -3.64 -10.93
N ARG A 84 -6.54 -3.85 -10.78
CA ARG A 84 -5.58 -3.78 -11.89
C ARG A 84 -5.53 -5.08 -12.66
N GLN A 85 -5.92 -6.18 -12.02
CA GLN A 85 -5.99 -7.51 -12.61
C GLN A 85 -7.33 -7.71 -13.33
N THR A 86 -8.44 -7.25 -12.76
CA THR A 86 -9.78 -7.51 -13.30
C THR A 86 -10.40 -6.31 -14.01
N GLY A 87 -9.91 -5.09 -13.77
CA GLY A 87 -10.49 -3.85 -14.31
C GLY A 87 -11.80 -3.42 -13.62
N ASN A 88 -12.32 -4.22 -12.69
CA ASN A 88 -13.55 -3.96 -11.97
C ASN A 88 -13.37 -2.85 -10.93
N SER A 89 -14.45 -2.18 -10.55
CA SER A 89 -14.42 -1.26 -9.42
C SER A 89 -14.02 -2.01 -8.14
N LEU A 90 -13.06 -1.44 -7.42
CA LEU A 90 -12.81 -1.81 -6.03
C LEU A 90 -14.07 -1.37 -5.27
N ASN A 91 -14.98 -2.30 -4.96
CA ASN A 91 -16.27 -1.95 -4.36
C ASN A 91 -16.11 -1.50 -2.90
N GLY A 92 -15.10 -2.02 -2.21
CA GLY A 92 -14.78 -1.66 -0.83
C GLY A 92 -13.92 -2.69 -0.11
N PHE A 93 -13.78 -2.49 1.20
CA PHE A 93 -12.87 -3.23 2.05
C PHE A 93 -13.57 -3.65 3.34
N TYR A 94 -13.34 -4.89 3.74
CA TYR A 94 -13.69 -5.35 5.08
C TYR A 94 -12.51 -5.08 6.01
N VAL A 95 -12.76 -4.38 7.10
CA VAL A 95 -11.73 -4.08 8.10
C VAL A 95 -12.10 -4.74 9.41
N ARG A 96 -11.16 -5.54 9.95
CA ARG A 96 -11.26 -6.14 11.27
C ARG A 96 -10.34 -5.40 12.23
N LYS A 97 -10.88 -4.95 13.37
CA LYS A 97 -10.05 -4.43 14.46
C LYS A 97 -9.59 -5.61 15.33
N VAL A 98 -8.28 -5.74 15.54
CA VAL A 98 -7.67 -6.73 16.43
C VAL A 98 -6.70 -5.98 17.34
N GLY A 99 -7.13 -5.69 18.56
CA GLY A 99 -6.41 -4.78 19.46
C GLY A 99 -6.31 -3.37 18.86
N PRO A 100 -5.10 -2.78 18.78
CA PRO A 100 -4.91 -1.47 18.14
C PRO A 100 -4.83 -1.55 16.61
N LEU A 101 -4.69 -2.75 16.02
CA LEU A 101 -4.46 -2.94 14.59
C LEU A 101 -5.77 -3.06 13.81
N HIS A 102 -5.80 -2.43 12.63
CA HIS A 102 -6.86 -2.55 11.64
C HIS A 102 -6.39 -3.44 10.49
N PHE A 103 -6.88 -4.67 10.45
CA PHE A 103 -6.60 -5.62 9.38
C PHE A 103 -7.55 -5.43 8.22
N VAL A 104 -6.99 -5.17 7.04
CA VAL A 104 -7.75 -4.98 5.81
C VAL A 104 -7.86 -6.29 5.05
N LYS A 105 -9.08 -6.67 4.73
CA LYS A 105 -9.39 -7.73 3.77
C LYS A 105 -10.10 -7.07 2.60
N ALA A 106 -9.42 -7.03 1.45
CA ALA A 106 -10.04 -6.55 0.22
C ALA A 106 -11.25 -7.43 -0.10
N SER A 107 -12.40 -6.78 -0.30
CA SER A 107 -13.48 -7.40 -1.05
C SER A 107 -13.09 -7.19 -2.50
N GLY A 108 -12.48 -8.20 -3.13
CA GLY A 108 -12.62 -8.31 -4.58
C GLY A 108 -14.11 -8.17 -4.90
N ALA A 109 -14.45 -7.44 -5.95
CA ALA A 109 -15.83 -7.46 -6.44
C ALA A 109 -16.30 -8.94 -6.51
N PRO A 110 -17.55 -9.25 -6.12
CA PRO A 110 -18.11 -10.55 -6.44
C PRO A 110 -17.95 -10.85 -7.94
#